data_AF-Q2T4J6-F1
#
_entry.id   AF-Q2T4J6-F1
#
_cell.length_a   1.000
_cell.length_b   1.000
_cell.length_c   1.000
_cell.angle_alpha   90.00
_cell.angle_beta   90.00
_cell.angle_gamma   90.00
#
_symmetry.space_group_name_H-M   'P 1'
#
loop_
_entity.id
_entity.type
_entity.pdbx_description
1 polymer ?
#
loop_
_entity_poly.entity_id
_entity_poly.type
_entity_poly.pdbx_seq_one_letter_code
_entity_poly.pdbx_strand_id
1 'polypeptide(L)'
;MKIADALRTRTLGASQVHTQACSVRQALNKLAESDPELARRLFSSDGTLRRTVVVCVDGQDIRLRQGLDTALGDNAEVVLVAAISGG
;
A
#
# COMPACT_ATOMS: atom_id res chain seq x y z
N MET A 1 -10.89 -3.45 -22.74
CA MET A 1 -9.77 -3.39 -21.77
C MET A 1 -10.38 -3.57 -20.39
N LYS A 2 -10.12 -4.70 -19.73
CA LYS A 2 -10.83 -5.15 -18.52
C LYS A 2 -9.77 -5.26 -17.43
N ILE A 3 -9.79 -4.29 -16.51
CA ILE A 3 -8.81 -4.17 -15.43
C ILE A 3 -9.13 -5.26 -14.42
N ALA A 4 -8.20 -6.19 -14.21
CA ALA A 4 -8.41 -7.25 -13.23
C ALA A 4 -8.21 -6.70 -11.80
N ASP A 5 -8.95 -7.33 -10.90
CA ASP A 5 -9.39 -6.85 -9.61
C ASP A 5 -8.66 -7.67 -8.54
N ALA A 6 -7.50 -7.20 -8.04
CA ALA A 6 -6.81 -7.87 -6.93
C ALA A 6 -5.71 -6.99 -6.32
N LEU A 7 -6.09 -5.97 -5.57
CA LEU A 7 -5.32 -5.62 -4.39
C LEU A 7 -6.15 -5.95 -3.17
N ARG A 8 -5.52 -6.32 -2.06
CA ARG A 8 -6.26 -6.92 -0.94
C ARG A 8 -5.57 -6.51 0.38
N THR A 9 -5.69 -5.24 0.81
CA THR A 9 -5.05 -4.67 2.03
C THR A 9 -5.63 -5.11 3.38
N ARG A 10 -4.83 -5.79 4.23
CA ARG A 10 -5.11 -6.16 5.65
C ARG A 10 -4.64 -5.10 6.63
N THR A 11 -5.45 -4.08 6.88
CA THR A 11 -5.32 -3.29 8.11
C THR A 11 -5.74 -4.18 9.29
N LEU A 12 -4.81 -4.47 10.20
CA LEU A 12 -5.05 -5.13 11.50
C LEU A 12 -5.62 -6.56 11.46
N GLY A 13 -4.99 -7.44 10.67
CA GLY A 13 -4.96 -8.86 11.02
C GLY A 13 -5.91 -9.82 10.30
N ALA A 14 -6.53 -9.48 9.15
CA ALA A 14 -7.70 -10.20 8.56
C ALA A 14 -8.14 -9.69 7.16
N SER A 15 -8.36 -8.40 6.92
CA SER A 15 -9.12 -7.97 5.72
C SER A 15 -8.38 -7.84 4.39
N GLN A 16 -8.89 -8.34 3.29
CA GLN A 16 -8.32 -8.15 1.96
C GLN A 16 -9.07 -7.00 1.23
N VAL A 17 -8.49 -5.79 1.07
CA VAL A 17 -9.09 -4.60 0.40
C VAL A 17 -8.71 -4.40 -1.09
N HIS A 18 -9.72 -4.41 -1.97
CA HIS A 18 -9.63 -4.14 -3.42
C HIS A 18 -9.63 -2.66 -3.77
N THR A 19 -8.59 -2.22 -4.48
CA THR A 19 -8.50 -0.86 -5.03
C THR A 19 -7.98 -0.89 -6.45
N GLN A 20 -8.52 -0.02 -7.29
CA GLN A 20 -8.01 0.21 -8.64
C GLN A 20 -6.88 1.23 -8.59
N ALA A 21 -5.66 0.79 -8.87
CA ALA A 21 -4.47 1.62 -8.87
C ALA A 21 -3.46 1.15 -9.92
N CYS A 22 -2.79 2.09 -10.57
CA CYS A 22 -1.72 1.81 -11.54
C CYS A 22 -0.32 1.85 -10.90
N SER A 23 -0.21 2.35 -9.66
CA SER A 23 1.04 2.43 -8.92
C SER A 23 0.83 2.28 -7.41
N VAL A 24 1.89 1.93 -6.70
CA VAL A 24 1.86 1.79 -5.24
C VAL A 24 1.43 3.10 -4.57
N ARG A 25 1.90 4.25 -5.04
CA ARG A 25 1.47 5.57 -4.56
C ARG A 25 -0.04 5.73 -4.63
N GLN A 26 -0.65 5.39 -5.77
CA GLN A 26 -2.08 5.52 -5.96
C GLN A 26 -2.86 4.54 -5.06
N ALA A 27 -2.37 3.31 -4.91
CA ALA A 27 -2.99 2.32 -4.03
C ALA A 27 -2.97 2.77 -2.57
N LEU A 28 -1.83 3.27 -2.07
CA LEU A 28 -1.69 3.76 -0.70
C LEU A 28 -2.51 5.03 -0.44
N ASN A 29 -2.59 5.94 -1.42
CA ASN A 29 -3.42 7.13 -1.31
C ASN A 29 -4.91 6.76 -1.23
N LYS A 30 -5.39 5.85 -2.09
CA LYS A 30 -6.79 5.36 -2.03
C LYS A 30 -7.12 4.67 -0.72
N LEU A 31 -6.17 3.90 -0.20
CA LEU A 31 -6.31 3.27 1.11
C LEU A 31 -6.37 4.33 2.23
N ALA A 32 -5.53 5.35 2.16
CA ALA A 32 -5.49 6.48 3.09
C ALA A 32 -6.74 7.38 3.02
N GLU A 33 -7.41 7.47 1.88
CA GLU A 33 -8.68 8.20 1.73
C GLU A 33 -9.80 7.62 2.61
N SER A 34 -9.76 6.31 2.85
CA SER A 34 -10.77 5.62 3.67
C SER A 34 -10.49 5.71 5.17
N ASP A 35 -9.26 6.01 5.57
CA ASP A 35 -8.82 6.10 6.96
C ASP A 35 -7.71 7.18 7.11
N PRO A 36 -8.07 8.40 7.55
CA PRO A 36 -7.10 9.48 7.78
C PRO A 36 -6.06 9.15 8.86
N GLU A 37 -6.39 8.26 9.80
CA GLU A 37 -5.45 7.83 10.83
C GLU A 37 -4.40 6.90 10.23
N LEU A 38 -4.83 5.98 9.36
CA LEU A 38 -3.93 5.15 8.57
C LEU A 38 -3.00 6.00 7.70
N ALA A 39 -3.51 7.05 7.05
CA ALA A 39 -2.69 7.99 6.28
C ALA A 39 -1.51 8.54 7.10
N ARG A 40 -1.77 8.97 8.33
CA ARG A 40 -0.75 9.50 9.26
C ARG A 40 0.24 8.43 9.75
N ARG A 41 -0.18 7.17 9.79
CA ARG A 41 0.67 6.02 10.14
C ARG A 41 1.51 5.52 8.96
N LEU A 42 1.04 5.72 7.73
CA LEU A 42 1.74 5.33 6.50
C LEU A 42 2.78 6.36 6.07
N PHE A 43 2.35 7.62 6.03
CA PHE A 43 3.16 8.72 5.54
C PHE A 43 3.75 9.54 6.69
N SER A 44 4.92 10.11 6.42
CA SER A 44 5.55 11.11 7.27
C SER A 44 4.99 12.50 6.92
N SER A 45 5.31 13.52 7.73
CA SER A 45 4.82 14.89 7.54
C SER A 45 5.27 15.53 6.22
N ASP A 46 6.35 15.03 5.63
CA ASP A 46 6.89 15.40 4.32
C ASP A 46 6.25 14.62 3.15
N GLY A 47 5.27 13.76 3.42
CA GLY A 47 4.56 12.98 2.40
C GLY A 47 5.31 11.74 1.91
N THR A 48 6.48 11.44 2.49
CA THR A 48 7.22 10.20 2.20
C THR A 48 6.70 9.02 3.01
N LEU A 49 6.92 7.80 2.50
CA LEU A 49 6.55 6.59 3.22
C LEU A 49 7.43 6.43 4.47
N ARG A 50 6.83 6.17 5.62
CA ARG A 50 7.56 5.96 6.87
C ARG A 50 8.49 4.76 6.78
N ARG A 51 9.66 4.87 7.43
CA ARG A 51 10.68 3.80 7.45
C ARG A 51 10.16 2.51 8.08
N THR A 52 9.24 2.61 9.03
CA THR A 52 8.56 1.50 9.72
C THR A 52 7.52 0.79 8.88
N VAL A 53 7.23 1.29 7.68
CA VAL A 53 6.28 0.72 6.74
C VAL A 53 7.06 0.06 5.61
N VAL A 54 6.89 -1.25 5.49
CA VAL A 54 7.43 -2.07 4.41
C VAL A 54 6.28 -2.37 3.46
N VAL A 55 6.53 -2.18 2.17
CA VAL A 55 5.55 -2.44 1.12
C VAL A 55 6.20 -3.35 0.09
N CYS A 56 5.56 -4.47 -0.16
CA CYS A 56 6.01 -5.44 -1.16
C CYS A 56 4.99 -5.52 -2.29
N VAL A 57 5.46 -5.60 -3.53
CA VAL A 57 4.65 -5.89 -4.71
C VAL A 57 5.10 -7.24 -5.25
N ASP A 58 4.19 -8.20 -5.33
CA ASP A 58 4.45 -9.59 -5.76
C ASP A 58 5.60 -10.23 -4.96
N GLY A 59 5.64 -9.97 -3.66
CA GLY A 59 6.68 -10.46 -2.74
C GLY A 59 8.01 -9.70 -2.76
N GLN A 60 8.16 -8.66 -3.59
CA GLN A 60 9.38 -7.84 -3.65
C GLN A 60 9.18 -6.46 -3.02
N ASP A 61 10.07 -6.06 -2.10
CA ASP A 61 10.05 -4.73 -1.47
C ASP A 61 10.21 -3.63 -2.54
N ILE A 62 9.30 -2.66 -2.53
CA ILE A 62 9.30 -1.52 -3.46
C ILE A 62 10.58 -0.69 -3.38
N ARG A 63 11.28 -0.70 -2.24
CA ARG A 63 12.53 0.03 -2.02
C ARG A 63 13.69 -0.55 -2.85
N LEU A 64 13.58 -1.81 -3.26
CA LEU A 64 14.50 -2.46 -4.19
C LEU A 64 14.06 -2.28 -5.66
N ARG A 65 12.91 -1.63 -5.88
CA ARG A 65 12.32 -1.34 -7.19
C ARG A 65 12.29 0.18 -7.43
N GLN A 66 11.13 0.74 -7.75
CA GLN A 66 10.94 2.17 -8.04
C GLN A 66 10.26 2.92 -6.88
N GLY A 67 10.27 2.34 -5.67
CA GLY A 67 9.61 2.90 -4.50
C GLY A 67 8.11 3.07 -4.73
N LEU A 68 7.57 4.22 -4.33
CA LEU A 68 6.14 4.54 -4.46
C LEU A 68 5.67 4.58 -5.93
N ASP A 69 6.58 4.80 -6.87
CA ASP A 69 6.26 4.87 -8.30
C ASP A 69 6.30 3.49 -8.97
N THR A 70 6.53 2.42 -8.19
CA THR A 70 6.43 1.03 -8.69
C THR A 70 5.05 0.80 -9.30
N ALA A 71 5.05 0.47 -10.59
CA ALA A 71 3.84 0.18 -11.34
C ALA A 71 3.19 -1.13 -10.87
N LEU A 72 1.86 -1.14 -10.86
CA LEU A 72 1.04 -2.30 -10.51
C LEU A 72 0.42 -2.87 -11.79
N GLY A 73 0.62 -4.16 -12.02
CA GLY A 73 -0.07 -4.91 -13.06
C GLY A 73 -1.49 -5.30 -12.64
N ASP A 74 -2.26 -5.85 -13.58
CA ASP A 74 -3.67 -6.22 -13.38
C ASP A 74 -3.94 -7.18 -12.20
N ASN A 75 -2.95 -7.97 -11.77
CA ASN A 75 -3.06 -8.89 -10.64
C ASN A 75 -1.91 -8.73 -9.64
N ALA A 76 -1.32 -7.54 -9.57
CA ALA A 76 -0.21 -7.28 -8.67
C ALA A 76 -0.68 -7.38 -7.22
N GLU A 77 -0.01 -8.16 -6.40
CA GLU A 77 -0.30 -8.28 -4.97
C GLU A 77 0.55 -7.30 -4.17
N VAL A 78 -0.08 -6.31 -3.53
CA VAL A 78 0.60 -5.38 -2.61
C VAL A 78 0.38 -5.84 -1.18
N VAL A 79 1.48 -6.19 -0.53
CA VAL A 79 1.53 -6.51 0.89
C VAL A 79 2.07 -5.31 1.65
N LEU A 80 1.31 -4.83 2.63
CA LEU A 80 1.71 -3.76 3.51
C LEU A 80 2.01 -4.32 4.91
N VAL A 81 3.25 -4.19 5.35
CA VAL A 81 3.69 -4.56 6.69
C VAL A 81 4.06 -3.28 7.43
N ALA A 82 3.14 -2.82 8.29
CA ALA A 82 3.38 -1.70 9.17
C ALA A 82 3.43 -2.21 10.61
N ALA A 83 4.52 -1.92 11.33
CA ALA A 83 4.55 -2.08 12.78
C ALA A 83 3.68 -0.98 13.40
N ILE A 84 2.39 -1.28 13.55
CA ILE A 84 1.48 -0.43 14.30
C ILE A 84 1.58 -0.87 15.75
N SER A 85 2.39 -0.18 16.55
CA SER A 85 2.29 -0.30 18.00
C SER A 85 0.91 0.19 18.40
N GLY A 86 0.02 -0.75 18.74
CA GLY A 86 -1.26 -0.44 19.38
C GLY A 86 -0.98 0.25 20.71
N GLY A 87 -1.53 1.44 20.87
CA GLY A 87 -1.79 2.00 22.19
C GLY A 87 -2.99 1.32 22.83
#